data_AF-A0A1N7LHJ5-F1
#
_entry.id   AF-A0A1N7LHJ5-F1
#
_cell.length_a   1.000
_cell.length_b   1.000
_cell.length_c   1.000
_cell.angle_alpha   90.00
_cell.angle_beta   90.00
_cell.angle_gamma   90.00
#
_symmetry.space_group_name_H-M   'P 1'
#
loop_
_entity.id
_entity.type
_entity.pdbx_description
1 polymer ?
#
loop_
_entity_poly.entity_id
_entity_poly.type
_entity_poly.pdbx_seq_one_letter_code
_entity_poly.pdbx_strand_id
1 'polypeptide(L)'
;MKNFIVFSFFLLMVSCGNKEVVSEAVVEENVAIPPYDTIAVDSFSTGAMSVDIARKIKMSSVAYQDSLRDVLKKMEAEKLLQKEKEEVEKATKKGEEDLKKAEASKLKKEKDNASPEVSPSDNTVKP
;
A
#
# COMPACT_ATOMS: atom_id res chain seq x y z
N MET A 1 12.99 -57.25 91.19
CA MET A 1 12.26 -56.20 90.44
C MET A 1 13.11 -54.97 90.09
N LYS A 2 13.82 -54.30 91.02
CA LYS A 2 14.56 -53.04 90.70
C LYS A 2 15.46 -53.13 89.45
N ASN A 3 16.20 -54.22 89.27
CA ASN A 3 17.09 -54.41 88.11
C ASN A 3 16.34 -54.47 86.76
N PHE A 4 15.10 -54.98 86.73
CA PHE A 4 14.25 -55.00 85.52
C PHE A 4 13.81 -53.59 85.11
N ILE A 5 13.57 -52.70 86.07
CA ILE A 5 13.21 -51.30 85.80
C ILE A 5 14.38 -50.57 85.13
N VAL A 6 15.61 -50.77 85.64
CA VAL A 6 16.84 -50.22 85.05
C VAL A 6 17.08 -50.76 83.63
N PHE A 7 16.88 -52.06 83.42
CA PHE A 7 17.03 -52.68 82.10
C PHE A 7 16.01 -52.17 81.08
N SER A 8 14.74 -52.03 81.48
CA SER A 8 13.67 -51.45 80.64
C SER A 8 13.98 -50.00 80.26
N PHE A 9 14.48 -49.20 81.20
CA PHE A 9 14.87 -47.81 80.94
C PHE A 9 16.04 -47.70 79.94
N PHE A 10 17.00 -48.63 79.99
CA PHE A 10 18.09 -48.70 79.00
C PHE A 10 17.59 -49.07 77.60
N LEU A 11 16.64 -50.02 77.49
CA LEU A 11 16.03 -50.39 76.20
C LEU A 11 15.31 -49.22 75.53
N LEU A 12 14.57 -48.41 76.30
CA LEU A 12 13.87 -47.23 75.79
C LEU A 12 14.83 -46.18 75.20
N MET A 13 16.04 -46.04 75.75
CA MET A 13 17.05 -45.10 75.24
C MET A 13 17.68 -45.55 73.91
N VAL A 14 17.77 -46.86 73.64
CA VAL A 14 18.27 -47.39 72.35
C VAL A 14 17.21 -47.28 71.25
N SER A 15 15.92 -47.27 71.60
CA SER A 15 14.80 -47.29 70.64
C SER A 15 14.60 -45.99 69.84
N CYS A 16 15.37 -44.93 70.10
CA CYS A 16 15.21 -43.61 69.47
C CYS A 16 16.34 -43.28 68.46
N GLY A 17 16.90 -44.30 67.80
CA GLY A 17 18.02 -44.18 66.86
C GLY A 17 17.64 -43.92 65.39
N ASN A 18 16.49 -44.43 64.94
CA ASN A 18 16.08 -44.34 63.53
C ASN A 18 15.27 -43.06 63.26
N LYS A 19 15.93 -41.91 63.37
CA LYS A 19 15.62 -40.85 62.40
C LYS A 19 16.19 -41.34 61.08
N GLU A 20 15.34 -41.55 60.09
CA GLU A 20 15.83 -41.53 58.72
C GLU A 20 16.57 -40.20 58.57
N VAL A 21 17.87 -40.27 58.33
CA VAL A 21 18.49 -39.23 57.53
C VAL A 21 17.82 -39.41 56.18
N VAL A 22 16.70 -38.69 56.00
CA VAL A 22 16.40 -38.11 54.70
C VAL A 22 17.70 -37.38 54.38
N SER A 23 18.55 -38.05 53.62
CA SER A 23 19.47 -37.36 52.76
C SER A 23 18.56 -36.41 52.02
N GLU A 24 18.62 -35.13 52.41
CA GLU A 24 18.33 -34.04 51.51
C GLU A 24 19.07 -34.44 50.25
N ALA A 25 18.28 -34.93 49.28
CA ALA A 25 18.87 -35.46 48.10
C ALA A 25 19.65 -34.30 47.55
N VAL A 26 20.94 -34.51 47.31
CA VAL A 26 21.61 -33.75 46.28
C VAL A 26 20.92 -34.21 45.00
N VAL A 27 19.72 -33.65 44.78
CA VAL A 27 19.22 -33.20 43.49
C VAL A 27 20.31 -32.25 43.05
N GLU A 28 21.36 -32.88 42.53
CA GLU A 28 22.46 -32.24 41.88
C GLU A 28 21.83 -31.22 40.95
N GLU A 29 22.21 -29.96 41.09
CA GLU A 29 21.75 -28.88 40.23
C GLU A 29 22.45 -29.00 38.86
N ASN A 30 22.42 -30.22 38.30
CA ASN A 30 21.97 -30.50 36.95
C ASN A 30 20.79 -29.57 36.66
N VAL A 31 21.14 -28.34 36.26
CA VAL A 31 20.26 -27.39 35.60
C VAL A 31 19.44 -28.22 34.64
N ALA A 32 18.13 -28.31 34.89
CA ALA A 32 17.26 -29.21 34.16
C ALA A 32 17.02 -28.62 32.77
N ILE A 33 18.05 -28.70 31.92
CA ILE A 33 18.04 -28.25 30.53
C ILE A 33 16.85 -28.94 29.89
N PRO A 34 15.80 -28.19 29.54
CA PRO A 34 14.58 -28.82 29.08
C PRO A 34 14.85 -29.57 27.77
N PRO A 35 14.08 -30.61 27.44
CA PRO A 35 14.22 -31.37 26.19
C PRO A 35 13.71 -30.59 24.96
N TYR A 36 13.70 -29.25 25.03
CA TYR A 36 13.26 -28.32 24.01
C TYR A 36 14.19 -27.09 24.01
N ASP A 37 14.33 -26.46 22.85
CA ASP A 37 15.16 -25.27 22.69
C ASP A 37 14.63 -24.08 23.51
N THR A 38 15.51 -23.39 24.23
CA THR A 38 15.21 -22.20 25.03
C THR A 38 15.70 -20.90 24.37
N ILE A 39 16.25 -20.97 23.16
CA ILE A 39 16.56 -19.79 22.35
C ILE A 39 15.29 -18.96 22.14
N ALA A 40 15.38 -17.67 22.47
CA ALA A 40 14.27 -16.73 22.36
C ALA A 40 13.95 -16.41 20.89
N VAL A 41 13.07 -17.21 20.29
CA VAL A 41 12.50 -16.94 18.96
C VAL A 41 11.49 -15.80 19.08
N ASP A 42 11.91 -14.59 18.70
CA ASP A 42 10.99 -13.45 18.58
C ASP A 42 9.89 -13.72 17.55
N SER A 43 8.68 -13.25 17.81
CA SER A 43 7.51 -13.41 16.92
C SER A 43 7.66 -12.70 15.57
N PHE A 44 8.61 -11.76 15.46
CA PHE A 44 8.97 -11.10 14.20
C PHE A 44 10.16 -11.76 13.46
N SER A 45 10.75 -12.82 14.02
CA SER A 45 11.91 -13.50 13.43
C SER A 45 11.54 -14.37 12.21
N THR A 46 12.54 -14.63 11.36
CA THR A 46 12.37 -15.45 10.15
C THR A 46 12.07 -16.91 10.49
N GLY A 47 10.79 -17.29 10.40
CA GLY A 47 10.30 -18.63 10.72
C GLY A 47 9.21 -18.67 11.79
N ALA A 48 9.04 -17.59 12.57
CA ALA A 48 7.98 -17.50 13.57
C ALA A 48 6.55 -17.43 12.97
N MET A 49 6.43 -17.13 11.68
CA MET A 49 5.15 -17.00 10.97
C MET A 49 4.71 -18.33 10.34
N SER A 50 3.46 -18.73 10.55
CA SER A 50 2.92 -19.93 9.91
C SER A 50 2.77 -19.78 8.39
N VAL A 51 2.90 -20.91 7.67
CA VAL A 51 2.90 -20.96 6.20
C VAL A 51 1.64 -20.31 5.59
N ASP A 52 0.48 -20.46 6.22
CA ASP A 52 -0.78 -19.89 5.72
C ASP A 52 -0.87 -18.38 5.96
N ILE A 53 -0.28 -17.85 7.03
CA ILE A 53 -0.18 -16.40 7.26
C ILE A 53 0.79 -15.79 6.24
N ALA A 54 1.95 -16.41 6.04
CA ALA A 54 2.91 -16.00 5.00
C ALA A 54 2.28 -16.04 3.59
N ARG A 55 1.48 -17.06 3.27
CA ARG A 55 0.73 -17.14 2.00
C ARG A 55 -0.29 -16.00 1.86
N LYS A 56 -1.08 -15.71 2.91
CA LYS A 56 -2.05 -14.60 2.92
C LYS A 56 -1.38 -13.25 2.69
N ILE A 57 -0.26 -12.98 3.37
CA ILE A 57 0.51 -11.73 3.22
C ILE A 57 1.08 -11.60 1.80
N LYS A 58 1.60 -12.69 1.22
CA LYS A 58 2.07 -12.67 -0.17
C LYS A 58 0.93 -12.38 -1.16
N MET A 59 -0.25 -12.96 -0.94
CA MET A 59 -1.44 -12.73 -1.78
C MET A 59 -1.96 -11.30 -1.67
N SER A 60 -2.08 -10.73 -0.46
CA SER A 60 -2.54 -9.35 -0.28
C SER A 60 -1.54 -8.31 -0.82
N SER A 61 -0.23 -8.57 -0.66
CA SER A 61 0.84 -7.73 -1.22
C SER A 61 0.77 -7.65 -2.76
N VAL A 62 0.58 -8.80 -3.43
CA VAL A 62 0.40 -8.84 -4.90
C VAL A 62 -0.86 -8.09 -5.32
N ALA A 63 -2.01 -8.36 -4.70
CA ALA A 63 -3.27 -7.69 -5.04
C ALA A 63 -3.20 -6.16 -4.85
N TYR A 64 -2.50 -5.70 -3.81
CA TYR A 64 -2.23 -4.27 -3.61
C TYR A 64 -1.37 -3.68 -4.74
N GLN A 65 -0.26 -4.34 -5.10
CA GLN A 65 0.61 -3.93 -6.21
C GLN A 65 -0.09 -3.96 -7.58
N ASP A 66 -1.05 -4.87 -7.79
CA ASP A 66 -1.89 -4.89 -8.98
C ASP A 66 -2.85 -3.70 -9.00
N SER A 67 -3.55 -3.43 -7.89
CA SER A 67 -4.48 -2.29 -7.80
C SER A 67 -3.79 -0.94 -8.01
N LEU A 68 -2.56 -0.76 -7.49
CA LEU A 68 -1.76 0.44 -7.73
C LEU A 68 -1.39 0.60 -9.21
N ARG A 69 -0.99 -0.50 -9.88
CA ARG A 69 -0.68 -0.47 -11.32
C ARG A 69 -1.90 -0.13 -12.16
N ASP A 70 -3.10 -0.59 -11.79
CA ASP A 70 -4.32 -0.26 -12.51
C ASP A 70 -4.81 1.18 -12.27
N VAL A 71 -4.55 1.76 -11.09
CA VAL A 71 -4.76 3.20 -10.86
C VAL A 71 -3.79 4.04 -11.69
N LEU A 72 -2.52 3.64 -11.80
CA LEU A 72 -1.53 4.34 -12.63
C LEU A 72 -1.91 4.30 -14.12
N LYS A 73 -2.27 3.14 -14.67
CA LYS A 73 -2.75 3.00 -16.07
C LYS A 73 -3.92 3.93 -16.39
N LYS A 74 -4.90 4.04 -15.48
CA LYS A 74 -6.08 4.92 -15.64
C LYS A 74 -5.66 6.38 -15.65
N MET A 75 -4.80 6.80 -14.72
CA MET A 75 -4.26 8.15 -14.66
C MET A 75 -3.43 8.52 -15.90
N GLU A 76 -2.70 7.57 -16.48
CA GLU A 76 -1.97 7.76 -17.74
C GLU A 76 -2.92 7.91 -18.94
N ALA A 77 -3.94 7.06 -19.05
CA ALA A 77 -4.97 7.17 -20.09
C ALA A 77 -5.74 8.50 -20.00
N GLU A 78 -6.12 8.94 -18.80
CA GLU A 78 -6.76 10.24 -18.57
C GLU A 78 -5.86 11.41 -18.99
N LYS A 79 -4.55 11.37 -18.68
CA LYS A 79 -3.57 12.37 -19.12
C LYS A 79 -3.38 12.41 -20.63
N LEU A 80 -3.44 11.26 -21.32
CA LEU A 80 -3.39 11.21 -22.78
C LEU A 80 -4.65 11.84 -23.39
N LEU A 81 -5.84 11.45 -22.94
CA LEU A 81 -7.12 12.03 -23.38
C LEU A 81 -7.23 13.54 -23.06
N GLN A 82 -6.60 14.03 -22.00
CA GLN A 82 -6.51 15.47 -21.71
C GLN A 82 -5.61 16.19 -22.72
N LYS A 83 -4.43 15.65 -23.03
CA LYS A 83 -3.52 16.22 -24.04
C LYS A 83 -4.16 16.26 -25.44
N GLU A 84 -4.80 15.17 -25.85
CA GLU A 84 -5.51 15.09 -27.14
C GLU A 84 -6.61 16.16 -27.23
N LYS A 85 -7.40 16.35 -26.17
CA LYS A 85 -8.42 17.41 -26.10
C LYS A 85 -7.82 18.81 -26.16
N GLU A 86 -6.74 19.06 -25.42
CA GLU A 86 -6.01 20.32 -25.46
C GLU A 86 -5.43 20.62 -26.85
N GLU A 87 -4.89 19.62 -27.55
CA GLU A 87 -4.32 19.77 -28.89
C GLU A 87 -5.42 20.04 -29.93
N VAL A 88 -6.55 19.33 -29.86
CA VAL A 88 -7.74 19.60 -30.68
C VAL A 88 -8.29 21.00 -30.43
N GLU A 89 -8.41 21.44 -29.17
CA GLU A 89 -8.91 22.78 -28.84
C GLU A 89 -7.94 23.89 -29.28
N LYS A 90 -6.62 23.65 -29.22
CA LYS A 90 -5.60 24.57 -29.77
C LYS A 90 -5.62 24.60 -31.29
N ALA A 91 -5.99 23.50 -31.96
CA ALA A 91 -6.13 23.43 -33.41
C ALA A 91 -7.41 24.13 -33.90
N THR A 92 -8.56 23.89 -33.27
CA THR A 92 -9.84 24.53 -33.66
C THR A 92 -9.79 26.04 -33.47
N LYS A 93 -9.26 26.54 -32.34
CA LYS A 93 -9.11 27.99 -32.10
C LYS A 93 -8.27 28.69 -33.16
N LYS A 94 -7.15 28.08 -33.58
CA LYS A 94 -6.32 28.61 -34.68
C LYS A 94 -7.07 28.61 -36.02
N GLY A 95 -7.74 27.51 -36.35
CA GLY A 95 -8.57 27.42 -37.56
C GLY A 95 -9.69 28.48 -37.58
N GLU A 96 -10.35 28.74 -36.46
CA GLU A 96 -11.38 29.78 -36.34
C GLU A 96 -10.80 31.20 -36.52
N GLU A 97 -9.63 31.48 -35.95
CA GLU A 97 -8.96 32.76 -36.16
C GLU A 97 -8.56 32.97 -37.62
N ASP A 98 -8.01 31.95 -38.27
CA ASP A 98 -7.53 32.06 -39.65
C ASP A 98 -8.69 32.10 -40.66
N LEU A 99 -9.82 31.44 -40.36
CA LEU A 99 -11.09 31.65 -41.09
C LEU A 99 -11.60 33.09 -40.93
N LYS A 100 -11.61 33.65 -39.72
CA LYS A 100 -12.05 35.04 -39.48
C LYS A 100 -11.14 36.06 -40.18
N LYS A 101 -9.83 35.82 -40.23
CA LYS A 101 -8.86 36.61 -41.02
C LYS A 101 -9.13 36.47 -42.53
N ALA A 102 -9.44 35.26 -43.01
CA ALA A 102 -9.76 35.01 -44.41
C ALA A 102 -11.06 35.69 -44.86
N GLU A 103 -12.14 35.62 -44.08
CA GLU A 103 -13.40 36.31 -44.39
C GLU A 103 -13.25 37.84 -44.37
N ALA A 104 -12.55 38.38 -43.38
CA ALA A 104 -12.21 39.81 -43.33
C ALA A 104 -11.35 40.26 -44.52
N SER A 105 -10.58 39.37 -45.16
CA SER A 105 -9.83 39.67 -46.39
C SER A 105 -10.71 39.62 -47.65
N LYS A 106 -11.74 38.76 -47.70
CA LYS A 106 -12.71 38.69 -48.81
C LYS A 106 -13.63 39.91 -48.82
N LEU A 107 -14.20 40.28 -47.67
CA LEU A 107 -15.06 41.45 -47.49
C LEU A 107 -14.39 42.79 -47.85
N LYS A 108 -13.05 42.85 -47.88
CA LYS A 108 -12.31 44.01 -48.39
C LYS A 108 -12.26 44.02 -49.93
N LYS A 109 -11.87 42.90 -50.55
CA LYS A 109 -11.83 42.76 -52.02
C LYS A 109 -13.18 42.95 -52.71
N GLU A 110 -14.28 42.68 -52.01
CA GLU A 110 -15.63 42.87 -52.52
C GLU A 110 -16.10 44.34 -52.45
N LYS A 111 -15.51 45.16 -51.55
CA LYS A 111 -15.77 46.60 -51.47
C LYS A 111 -15.00 47.43 -52.51
N ASP A 112 -13.82 46.98 -52.91
CA ASP A 112 -12.97 47.70 -53.88
C ASP A 112 -13.51 47.64 -55.34
N ASN A 113 -14.61 46.90 -55.59
CA ASN A 113 -15.24 46.75 -56.92
C ASN A 113 -16.56 47.54 -57.09
N ALA A 114 -16.86 48.50 -56.19
CA ALA A 114 -18.19 49.12 -56.07
C ALA A 114 -18.25 50.65 -56.36
N SER A 115 -17.69 51.09 -57.51
CA SER A 115 -17.88 52.47 -58.07
C SER A 115 -17.26 53.63 -57.25
N PRO A 116 -17.30 54.93 -57.69
CA PRO A 116 -17.95 55.52 -58.88
C PRO A 116 -17.13 56.55 -59.73
N GLU A 117 -17.58 56.78 -60.98
CA GLU A 117 -17.67 58.06 -61.75
C GLU A 117 -18.66 57.81 -62.95
N VAL A 118 -19.41 58.70 -63.62
CA VAL A 118 -19.66 60.17 -63.69
C VAL A 118 -19.28 60.77 -65.08
N SER A 119 -20.20 61.34 -65.89
CA SER A 119 -21.68 61.31 -65.81
C SER A 119 -22.51 61.34 -67.14
N PRO A 120 -22.47 62.31 -68.09
CA PRO A 120 -23.73 62.71 -68.76
C PRO A 120 -23.76 62.72 -70.31
N SER A 121 -24.95 62.48 -70.89
CA SER A 121 -25.41 63.09 -72.17
C SER A 121 -26.94 62.88 -72.42
N ASP A 122 -27.54 63.76 -73.22
CA ASP A 122 -28.98 63.88 -73.50
C ASP A 122 -29.58 62.76 -74.38
N ASN A 123 -30.86 62.40 -74.17
CA ASN A 123 -31.98 62.87 -75.03
C ASN A 123 -33.37 62.23 -74.77
N THR A 124 -34.35 63.11 -74.50
CA THR A 124 -35.58 63.31 -75.33
C THR A 124 -36.61 62.18 -75.54
N VAL A 125 -37.81 62.43 -74.96
CA VAL A 125 -39.20 62.16 -75.46
C VAL A 125 -39.99 60.91 -75.00
N LYS A 126 -41.29 61.20 -74.84
CA LYS A 126 -42.47 60.43 -74.39
C LYS A 126 -43.05 59.53 -75.53
N PRO A 127 -44.01 58.61 -75.29
CA PRO A 127 -45.40 58.97 -74.88
C PRO A 127 -45.78 58.63 -73.43
#